data_AF-R0GK65-F1
#
_entry.id   AF-R0GK65-F1
#
_cell.length_a   1.000
_cell.length_b   1.000
_cell.length_c   1.000
_cell.angle_alpha   90.00
_cell.angle_beta   90.00
_cell.angle_gamma   90.00
#
_symmetry.space_group_name_H-M   'P 1'
#
loop_
_entity.id
_entity.type
_entity.pdbx_description
1 polymer ?
#
loop_
_entity_poly.entity_id
_entity_poly.type
_entity_poly.pdbx_seq_one_letter_code
_entity_poly.pdbx_strand_id
1 'polypeptide(L)'
;MRILVNLLVFSLLPLAFSEENSSSYLIPRPLIFKTQLKTIDDDVNLHCTSWRFAAETNNLAPWKTIPAECADYVKDYLMGKGYVFDVERVSEEAKVYASTFESNGDGKDVWIFDIDETLLSNLPYYLEHGCGLEVFDHSKFDKWVERGIAPAIAPSLKLYQMVKEMGYKVILLTGRRENHRVVTVENLRNAGFHNWDKLILRSSDDDHKTATTYKSEKRDEMVKEGYRIRGNSGDQWSDLLGSAMSERSFKLPNPMYYIP
;
A
#
# COMPACT_ATOMS: atom_id res chain seq x y z
N MET A 1 -61.60 -51.49 -52.76
CA MET A 1 -61.07 -52.74 -53.35
C MET A 1 -59.59 -52.52 -53.60
N ARG A 2 -58.71 -52.92 -52.65
CA ARG A 2 -57.56 -53.84 -52.83
C ARG A 2 -56.94 -53.78 -54.24
N ILE A 3 -55.65 -53.51 -54.38
CA ILE A 3 -54.62 -54.57 -54.48
C ILE A 3 -53.25 -54.05 -53.99
N LEU A 4 -52.60 -54.88 -53.18
CA LEU A 4 -51.18 -54.83 -52.79
C LEU A 4 -50.28 -54.92 -54.03
N VAL A 5 -49.17 -54.19 -54.02
CA VAL A 5 -47.97 -54.59 -54.77
C VAL A 5 -46.82 -54.78 -53.77
N ASN A 6 -46.45 -56.04 -53.59
CA ASN A 6 -45.25 -56.50 -52.91
C ASN A 6 -44.03 -56.15 -53.76
N LEU A 7 -42.98 -55.60 -53.14
CA LEU A 7 -41.63 -55.60 -53.69
C LEU A 7 -40.69 -56.22 -52.67
N LEU A 8 -40.44 -57.51 -52.87
CA LEU A 8 -39.33 -58.27 -52.30
C LEU A 8 -38.05 -57.85 -53.02
N VAL A 9 -37.07 -57.33 -52.29
CA VAL A 9 -35.68 -57.27 -52.75
C VAL A 9 -34.82 -58.04 -51.77
N PHE A 10 -34.34 -59.19 -52.22
CA PHE A 10 -33.30 -59.99 -51.60
C PHE A 10 -32.01 -59.17 -51.53
N SER A 11 -31.42 -59.05 -50.35
CA SER A 11 -30.01 -58.64 -50.21
C SER A 11 -29.23 -59.76 -49.53
N LEU A 12 -28.16 -60.17 -50.21
CA LEU A 12 -27.26 -61.26 -49.87
C LEU A 12 -26.43 -60.88 -48.63
N LEU A 13 -26.43 -61.77 -47.63
CA LEU A 13 -25.51 -61.75 -46.49
C LEU A 13 -24.11 -62.20 -46.94
N PRO A 14 -23.04 -61.41 -46.72
CA PRO A 14 -21.70 -61.93 -46.59
C PRO A 14 -21.42 -62.21 -45.10
N LEU A 15 -21.20 -63.48 -44.77
CA LEU A 15 -20.49 -63.88 -43.55
C LEU A 15 -19.02 -63.47 -43.71
N ALA A 16 -18.60 -62.47 -42.95
CA ALA A 16 -17.19 -62.17 -42.74
C ALA A 16 -16.89 -62.33 -41.25
N PHE A 17 -16.18 -63.41 -40.90
CA PHE A 17 -15.47 -63.53 -39.64
C PHE A 17 -14.20 -62.65 -39.73
N SER A 18 -13.96 -61.81 -38.72
CA SER A 18 -12.65 -61.22 -38.49
C SER A 18 -12.46 -60.97 -36.99
N GLU A 19 -11.27 -61.33 -36.55
CA GLU A 19 -10.80 -61.57 -35.18
C GLU A 19 -10.88 -60.36 -34.25
N GLU A 20 -11.21 -60.61 -32.99
CA GLU A 20 -11.01 -59.66 -31.89
C GLU A 20 -9.52 -59.35 -31.75
N ASN A 21 -9.09 -58.22 -32.32
CA ASN A 21 -7.78 -57.67 -32.01
C ASN A 21 -7.95 -56.58 -30.94
N SER A 22 -7.70 -56.95 -29.69
CA SER A 22 -7.60 -56.05 -28.56
C SER A 22 -6.39 -55.14 -28.73
N SER A 23 -6.55 -54.06 -29.50
CA SER A 23 -5.62 -52.94 -29.47
C SER A 23 -6.16 -51.92 -28.48
N SER A 24 -5.64 -52.00 -27.25
CA SER A 24 -5.81 -50.93 -26.29
C SER A 24 -5.11 -49.69 -26.85
N TYR A 25 -5.89 -48.73 -27.34
CA TYR A 25 -5.40 -47.39 -27.57
C TYR A 25 -5.01 -46.81 -26.21
N LEU A 26 -3.73 -46.95 -25.85
CA LEU A 26 -3.12 -46.19 -24.77
C LEU A 26 -3.12 -44.73 -25.20
N ILE A 27 -4.19 -44.02 -24.84
CA ILE A 27 -4.21 -42.56 -24.83
C ILE A 27 -3.03 -42.13 -23.96
N PRO A 28 -2.11 -41.26 -24.44
CA PRO A 28 -1.06 -40.73 -23.59
C PRO A 28 -1.74 -40.07 -22.38
N ARG A 29 -1.41 -40.54 -21.18
CA ARG A 29 -1.80 -39.86 -19.94
C ARG A 29 -1.40 -38.39 -20.11
N PRO A 30 -2.31 -37.42 -19.88
CA PRO A 30 -1.87 -36.04 -19.84
C PRO A 30 -0.85 -35.94 -18.71
N LEU A 31 0.31 -35.36 -19.01
CA LEU A 31 1.24 -34.90 -17.99
C LEU A 31 0.46 -33.94 -17.10
N ILE A 32 0.07 -34.39 -15.90
CA ILE A 32 -0.47 -33.52 -14.87
C ILE A 32 0.69 -32.65 -14.41
N PHE A 33 0.79 -31.46 -15.00
CA PHE A 33 1.70 -30.42 -14.58
C PHE A 33 0.90 -29.11 -14.51
N LYS A 34 0.01 -29.00 -13.51
CA LYS A 34 -0.63 -27.74 -13.03
C LYS A 34 -1.76 -28.05 -12.04
N THR A 35 -1.40 -28.29 -10.79
CA THR A 35 -2.34 -28.13 -9.65
C THR A 35 -1.60 -27.79 -8.37
N GLN A 36 -0.48 -28.45 -8.06
CA GLN A 36 0.31 -28.14 -6.84
C GLN A 36 0.93 -26.75 -6.83
N LEU A 37 1.45 -26.25 -7.96
CA LEU A 37 2.10 -24.93 -8.00
C LEU A 37 1.10 -23.80 -7.70
N LYS A 38 -0.15 -23.94 -8.17
CA LYS A 38 -1.20 -22.95 -7.99
C LYS A 38 -1.73 -22.92 -6.56
N THR A 39 -1.87 -24.09 -5.93
CA THR A 39 -2.28 -24.18 -4.52
C THR A 39 -1.21 -23.64 -3.57
N ILE A 40 0.08 -23.87 -3.86
CA ILE A 40 1.17 -23.32 -3.04
C ILE A 40 1.23 -21.78 -3.16
N ASP A 41 1.07 -21.25 -4.37
CA ASP A 41 1.02 -19.80 -4.63
C ASP A 41 -0.20 -19.14 -3.96
N ASP A 42 -1.36 -19.80 -3.98
CA ASP A 42 -2.57 -19.34 -3.30
C ASP A 42 -2.39 -19.35 -1.76
N ASP A 43 -1.79 -20.40 -1.19
CA ASP A 43 -1.52 -20.50 0.25
C ASP A 43 -0.51 -19.44 0.73
N VAL A 44 0.55 -19.19 -0.06
CA VAL A 44 1.52 -18.11 0.22
C VAL A 44 0.85 -16.74 0.13
N ASN A 45 0.03 -16.49 -0.89
CA ASN A 45 -0.72 -15.24 -1.02
C ASN A 45 -1.65 -14.99 0.20
N LEU A 46 -2.36 -16.02 0.66
CA LEU A 46 -3.23 -15.92 1.83
C LEU A 46 -2.41 -15.66 3.11
N HIS A 47 -1.31 -16.38 3.30
CA HIS A 47 -0.40 -16.18 4.42
C HIS A 47 0.16 -14.76 4.44
N CYS A 48 0.69 -14.27 3.32
CA CYS A 48 1.28 -12.95 3.21
C CYS A 48 0.24 -11.82 3.29
N THR A 49 -0.99 -12.07 2.86
CA THR A 49 -2.13 -11.17 3.11
C THR A 49 -2.43 -11.05 4.60
N SER A 50 -2.46 -12.19 5.32
CA SER A 50 -2.66 -12.21 6.77
C SER A 50 -1.51 -11.51 7.50
N TRP A 51 -0.26 -11.76 7.09
CA TRP A 51 0.91 -11.08 7.62
C TRP A 51 0.83 -9.56 7.42
N ARG A 52 0.52 -9.10 6.19
CA ARG A 52 0.35 -7.67 5.91
C ARG A 52 -0.72 -7.07 6.80
N PHE A 53 -1.89 -7.70 6.91
CA PHE A 53 -2.94 -7.24 7.81
C PHE A 53 -2.47 -7.12 9.27
N ALA A 54 -1.76 -8.12 9.77
CA ALA A 54 -1.22 -8.11 11.13
C ALA A 54 -0.14 -7.03 11.33
N ALA A 55 0.69 -6.75 10.32
CA ALA A 55 1.65 -5.65 10.33
C ALA A 55 0.93 -4.28 10.37
N GLU A 56 -0.05 -4.08 9.48
CA GLU A 56 -0.83 -2.83 9.39
C GLU A 56 -1.64 -2.56 10.65
N THR A 57 -2.12 -3.60 11.33
CA THR A 57 -2.87 -3.49 12.60
C THR A 57 -1.97 -3.48 13.84
N ASN A 58 -0.66 -3.31 13.66
CA ASN A 58 0.35 -3.23 14.72
C ASN A 58 0.49 -4.50 15.59
N ASN A 59 -0.05 -5.64 15.17
CA ASN A 59 0.01 -6.89 15.94
C ASN A 59 1.38 -7.59 15.85
N LEU A 60 2.20 -7.23 14.85
CA LEU A 60 3.54 -7.79 14.64
C LEU A 60 4.67 -6.90 15.17
N ALA A 61 4.34 -5.77 15.79
CA ALA A 61 5.35 -4.80 16.24
C ALA A 61 6.16 -5.31 17.45
N PRO A 62 7.48 -5.05 17.50
CA PRO A 62 8.32 -4.52 16.42
C PRO A 62 8.77 -5.62 15.44
N TRP A 63 8.91 -5.28 14.15
CA TRP A 63 9.51 -6.16 13.14
C TRP A 63 10.60 -5.42 12.35
N LYS A 64 11.49 -6.17 11.69
CA LYS A 64 12.70 -5.62 11.03
C LYS A 64 12.68 -5.74 9.51
N THR A 65 12.21 -6.87 9.00
CA THR A 65 12.08 -7.19 7.58
C THR A 65 10.81 -7.99 7.37
N ILE A 66 10.31 -8.03 6.15
CA ILE A 66 9.20 -8.91 5.76
C ILE A 66 9.65 -10.39 5.77
N PRO A 67 8.73 -11.36 5.91
CA PRO A 67 9.03 -12.78 5.66
C PRO A 67 9.54 -12.96 4.22
N ALA A 68 10.57 -13.79 4.04
CA ALA A 68 11.22 -13.96 2.75
C ALA A 68 10.26 -14.46 1.66
N GLU A 69 9.34 -15.35 2.05
CA GLU A 69 8.27 -15.89 1.22
C GLU A 69 7.24 -14.84 0.77
N CYS A 70 7.17 -13.68 1.43
CA CYS A 70 6.23 -12.61 1.12
C CYS A 70 6.79 -11.52 0.21
N ALA A 71 8.03 -11.67 -0.29
CA ALA A 71 8.68 -10.66 -1.12
C ALA A 71 7.90 -10.33 -2.40
N ASP A 72 7.54 -11.36 -3.17
CA ASP A 72 6.80 -11.18 -4.42
C ASP A 72 5.39 -10.64 -4.14
N TYR A 73 4.72 -11.15 -3.10
CA TYR A 73 3.43 -10.64 -2.64
C TYR A 73 3.47 -9.14 -2.32
N VAL A 74 4.44 -8.69 -1.50
CA VAL A 74 4.56 -7.29 -1.09
C VAL A 74 4.83 -6.40 -2.29
N LYS A 75 5.74 -6.83 -3.19
CA LYS A 75 6.04 -6.12 -4.43
C LYS A 75 4.81 -5.99 -5.33
N ASP A 76 4.08 -7.09 -5.55
CA ASP A 76 2.87 -7.12 -6.38
C ASP A 76 1.75 -6.27 -5.78
N TYR A 77 1.61 -6.26 -4.45
CA TYR A 77 0.67 -5.40 -3.75
C TYR A 77 0.98 -3.91 -3.98
N LEU A 78 2.24 -3.50 -3.76
CA LEU A 78 2.70 -2.11 -3.87
C LEU A 78 2.64 -1.57 -5.30
N MET A 79 2.96 -2.41 -6.29
CA MET A 79 2.88 -2.06 -7.71
C MET A 79 1.47 -2.21 -8.29
N GLY A 80 0.59 -2.88 -7.55
CA GLY A 80 -0.74 -3.27 -8.00
C GLY A 80 -1.84 -2.30 -7.59
N LYS A 81 -3.06 -2.62 -8.03
CA LYS A 81 -4.26 -1.85 -7.69
C LYS A 81 -4.64 -1.95 -6.22
N GLY A 82 -4.22 -3.01 -5.53
CA GLY A 82 -4.52 -3.23 -4.11
C GLY A 82 -4.03 -2.08 -3.24
N TYR A 83 -2.76 -1.69 -3.40
CA TYR A 83 -2.20 -0.55 -2.68
C TYR A 83 -2.94 0.76 -2.99
N VAL A 84 -3.22 1.02 -4.26
CA VAL A 84 -3.96 2.23 -4.68
C VAL A 84 -5.35 2.28 -4.06
N PHE A 85 -6.10 1.17 -4.06
CA PHE A 85 -7.43 1.10 -3.45
C PHE A 85 -7.39 1.30 -1.94
N ASP A 86 -6.40 0.73 -1.25
CA ASP A 86 -6.28 0.88 0.20
C ASP A 86 -5.96 2.34 0.57
N VAL A 87 -5.02 2.99 -0.14
CA VAL A 87 -4.70 4.42 0.09
C VAL A 87 -5.87 5.33 -0.28
N GLU A 88 -6.56 5.05 -1.39
CA GLU A 88 -7.75 5.81 -1.81
C GLU A 88 -8.88 5.69 -0.79
N ARG A 89 -9.11 4.48 -0.24
CA ARG A 89 -10.09 4.27 0.83
C ARG A 89 -9.78 5.14 2.04
N VAL A 90 -8.56 5.10 2.54
CA VAL A 90 -8.13 5.92 3.69
C VAL A 90 -8.30 7.41 3.40
N SER A 91 -7.95 7.84 2.19
CA SER A 91 -8.06 9.24 1.75
C SER A 91 -9.51 9.73 1.66
N GLU A 92 -10.43 8.91 1.15
CA GLU A 92 -11.85 9.28 1.09
C GLU A 92 -12.49 9.28 2.48
N GLU A 93 -12.15 8.35 3.37
CA GLU A 93 -12.61 8.39 4.78
C GLU A 93 -12.09 9.64 5.52
N ALA A 94 -10.83 10.03 5.26
CA ALA A 94 -10.24 11.25 5.79
C ALA A 94 -10.97 12.50 5.30
N LYS A 95 -11.27 12.56 4.01
CA LYS A 95 -12.04 13.66 3.41
C LYS A 95 -13.46 13.74 3.98
N VAL A 96 -14.17 12.61 4.11
CA VAL A 96 -15.52 12.59 4.68
C VAL A 96 -15.48 13.15 6.09
N TYR A 97 -14.52 12.73 6.90
CA TYR A 97 -14.31 13.27 8.24
C TYR A 97 -13.95 14.77 8.24
N ALA A 98 -13.05 15.21 7.37
CA ALA A 98 -12.70 16.62 7.26
C ALA A 98 -13.94 17.49 6.95
N SER A 99 -14.85 16.99 6.12
CA SER A 99 -16.07 17.71 5.76
C SER A 99 -17.10 17.83 6.89
N THR A 100 -16.93 17.14 8.03
CA THR A 100 -17.85 17.26 9.16
C THR A 100 -17.61 18.51 10.01
N PHE A 101 -16.53 19.24 9.77
CA PHE A 101 -16.20 20.46 10.51
C PHE A 101 -16.54 21.69 9.69
N GLU A 102 -17.26 22.61 10.32
CA GLU A 102 -17.40 23.97 9.81
C GLU A 102 -16.20 24.79 10.27
N SER A 103 -15.62 25.58 9.37
CA SER A 103 -14.52 26.46 9.72
C SER A 103 -14.99 27.53 10.70
N ASN A 104 -14.37 27.60 11.88
CA ASN A 104 -14.59 28.68 12.84
C ASN A 104 -13.89 29.99 12.43
N GLY A 105 -13.15 30.00 11.32
CA GLY A 105 -12.46 31.18 10.79
C GLY A 105 -11.24 31.66 11.60
N ASP A 106 -10.91 31.03 12.73
CA ASP A 106 -9.78 31.40 13.60
C ASP A 106 -8.42 30.88 13.12
N GLY A 107 -8.42 30.04 12.07
CA GLY A 107 -7.20 29.45 11.48
C GLY A 107 -6.46 28.51 12.43
N LYS A 108 -7.14 27.91 13.42
CA LYS A 108 -6.53 27.02 14.41
C LYS A 108 -6.74 25.53 14.13
N ASP A 109 -7.60 25.16 13.18
CA ASP A 109 -7.77 23.75 12.79
C ASP A 109 -6.63 23.30 11.87
N VAL A 110 -5.85 22.32 12.32
CA VAL A 110 -4.71 21.78 11.58
C VAL A 110 -4.95 20.35 11.11
N TRP A 111 -4.41 20.05 9.93
CA TRP A 111 -4.24 18.70 9.41
C TRP A 111 -2.76 18.39 9.27
N ILE A 112 -2.31 17.30 9.89
CA ILE A 112 -0.91 16.87 9.86
C ILE A 112 -0.75 15.78 8.79
N PHE A 113 0.33 15.88 8.02
CA PHE A 113 0.78 14.80 7.14
C PHE A 113 2.23 14.43 7.48
N ASP A 114 2.52 13.13 7.57
CA ASP A 114 3.88 12.65 7.30
C ASP A 114 4.24 12.83 5.81
N ILE A 115 5.50 12.63 5.41
CA ILE A 115 5.97 12.78 4.03
C ILE A 115 6.24 11.43 3.37
N ASP A 116 7.09 10.59 3.95
CA ASP A 116 7.62 9.40 3.28
C ASP A 116 6.58 8.28 3.35
N GLU A 117 6.24 7.65 2.23
CA GLU A 117 5.14 6.68 2.10
C GLU A 117 3.74 7.24 2.46
N THR A 118 3.65 8.54 2.75
CA THR A 118 2.40 9.25 3.03
C THR A 118 2.04 10.24 1.91
N LEU A 119 2.93 11.18 1.59
CA LEU A 119 2.75 12.14 0.50
C LEU A 119 3.64 11.80 -0.71
N LEU A 120 4.89 11.41 -0.45
CA LEU A 120 5.88 11.02 -1.44
C LEU A 120 6.14 9.52 -1.35
N SER A 121 6.16 8.84 -2.49
CA SER A 121 6.48 7.41 -2.56
C SER A 121 7.97 7.22 -2.81
N ASN A 122 8.64 6.51 -1.91
CA ASN A 122 10.00 6.01 -2.07
C ASN A 122 10.00 4.59 -2.65
N LEU A 123 8.88 4.09 -3.17
CA LEU A 123 8.79 2.79 -3.82
C LEU A 123 9.88 2.57 -4.91
N PRO A 124 10.27 3.56 -5.74
CA PRO A 124 11.38 3.35 -6.68
C PRO A 124 12.70 2.96 -5.99
N TYR A 125 13.00 3.50 -4.81
CA TYR A 125 14.15 3.06 -4.01
C TYR A 125 13.95 1.63 -3.51
N TYR A 126 12.79 1.32 -2.93
CA TYR A 126 12.53 0.00 -2.35
C TYR A 126 12.47 -1.13 -3.39
N LEU A 127 12.08 -0.85 -4.64
CA LEU A 127 12.14 -1.81 -5.75
C LEU A 127 13.58 -2.25 -6.06
N GLU A 128 14.57 -1.40 -5.80
CA GLU A 128 16.00 -1.72 -5.95
C GLU A 128 16.60 -2.34 -4.67
N HIS A 129 15.87 -2.34 -3.56
CA HIS A 129 16.31 -2.78 -2.22
C HIS A 129 15.38 -3.84 -1.59
N GLY A 130 14.81 -4.70 -2.44
CA GLY A 130 14.08 -5.89 -2.00
C GLY A 130 12.73 -5.66 -1.32
N CYS A 131 12.12 -4.47 -1.45
CA CYS A 131 10.78 -4.15 -0.91
C CYS A 131 10.54 -4.59 0.55
N GLY A 132 11.52 -4.38 1.43
CA GLY A 132 11.42 -4.71 2.85
C GLY A 132 12.12 -6.01 3.28
N LEU A 133 12.80 -6.70 2.36
CA LEU A 133 13.69 -7.82 2.69
C LEU A 133 15.03 -7.37 3.28
N GLU A 134 15.48 -6.17 2.95
CA GLU A 134 16.73 -5.62 3.44
C GLU A 134 16.52 -4.86 4.76
N VAL A 135 17.48 -4.98 5.68
CA VAL A 135 17.52 -4.10 6.85
C VAL A 135 17.79 -2.68 6.37
N PHE A 136 17.01 -1.73 6.88
CA PHE A 136 17.10 -0.32 6.49
C PHE A 136 18.51 0.25 6.69
N ASP A 137 19.03 0.89 5.65
CA ASP A 137 20.31 1.58 5.64
C ASP A 137 20.09 3.08 5.45
N HIS A 138 20.25 3.84 6.54
CA HIS A 138 20.10 5.29 6.54
C HIS A 138 20.99 5.98 5.49
N SER A 139 22.24 5.53 5.31
CA SER A 139 23.17 6.20 4.40
C SER A 139 22.78 5.99 2.93
N LYS A 140 22.22 4.84 2.59
CA LYS A 140 21.69 4.59 1.23
C LYS A 140 20.40 5.38 1.00
N PHE A 141 19.51 5.41 1.98
CA PHE A 141 18.26 6.14 1.86
C PHE A 141 18.48 7.66 1.78
N ASP A 142 19.42 8.22 2.57
CA ASP A 142 19.77 9.64 2.49
C ASP A 142 20.25 10.01 1.07
N LYS A 143 21.05 9.15 0.42
CA LYS A 143 21.45 9.35 -0.99
C LYS A 143 20.27 9.31 -1.95
N TRP A 144 19.23 8.53 -1.66
CA TRP A 144 17.99 8.53 -2.44
C TRP A 144 17.22 9.84 -2.24
N VAL A 145 17.06 10.30 -1.00
CA VAL A 145 16.40 11.56 -0.65
C VAL A 145 17.07 12.74 -1.35
N GLU A 146 18.40 12.77 -1.40
CA GLU A 146 19.19 13.81 -2.09
C GLU A 146 18.94 13.88 -3.60
N ARG A 147 18.33 12.86 -4.22
CA ARG A 147 17.93 12.94 -5.62
C ARG A 147 16.70 13.84 -5.81
N GLY A 148 15.83 13.98 -4.82
CA GLY A 148 14.65 14.86 -4.88
C GLY A 148 13.62 14.49 -5.94
N ILE A 149 13.49 13.19 -6.25
CA ILE A 149 12.64 12.69 -7.35
C ILE A 149 11.52 11.75 -6.90
N ALA A 150 11.23 11.63 -5.61
CA ALA A 150 10.17 10.74 -5.12
C ALA A 150 8.80 11.21 -5.67
N PRO A 151 8.03 10.37 -6.39
CA PRO A 151 6.74 10.78 -6.94
C PRO A 151 5.68 11.00 -5.86
N ALA A 152 4.64 11.78 -6.17
CA ALA A 152 3.47 11.91 -5.30
C ALA A 152 2.68 10.60 -5.21
N ILE A 153 2.13 10.32 -4.03
CA ILE A 153 1.06 9.35 -3.84
C ILE A 153 -0.24 10.04 -4.23
N ALA A 154 -0.82 9.66 -5.37
CA ALA A 154 -1.89 10.42 -6.00
C ALA A 154 -3.15 10.63 -5.11
N PRO A 155 -3.69 9.61 -4.40
CA PRO A 155 -4.82 9.84 -3.50
C PRO A 155 -4.48 10.78 -2.33
N SER A 156 -3.24 10.72 -1.81
CA SER A 156 -2.78 11.63 -0.76
C SER A 156 -2.65 13.06 -1.25
N LEU A 157 -2.19 13.28 -2.48
CA LEU A 157 -2.16 14.61 -3.11
C LEU A 157 -3.56 15.20 -3.22
N LYS A 158 -4.54 14.39 -3.63
CA LYS A 158 -5.95 14.79 -3.68
C LYS A 158 -6.46 15.18 -2.29
N LEU A 159 -6.23 14.34 -1.27
CA LEU A 159 -6.62 14.68 0.11
C LEU A 159 -5.96 15.97 0.60
N TYR A 160 -4.66 16.13 0.38
CA TYR A 160 -3.90 17.33 0.73
C TYR A 160 -4.53 18.61 0.13
N GLN A 161 -4.87 18.59 -1.16
CA GLN A 161 -5.51 19.72 -1.82
C GLN A 161 -6.88 20.02 -1.21
N MET A 162 -7.69 18.98 -0.97
CA MET A 162 -9.04 19.12 -0.45
C MET A 162 -9.11 19.67 0.97
N VAL A 163 -8.28 19.16 1.90
CA VAL A 163 -8.29 19.71 3.28
C VAL A 163 -7.84 21.17 3.28
N LYS A 164 -6.96 21.57 2.36
CA LYS A 164 -6.58 22.97 2.23
C LYS A 164 -7.68 23.85 1.67
N GLU A 165 -8.40 23.37 0.67
CA GLU A 165 -9.58 24.06 0.12
C GLU A 165 -10.67 24.22 1.19
N MET A 166 -10.77 23.28 2.13
CA MET A 166 -11.65 23.37 3.31
C MET A 166 -11.13 24.32 4.40
N GLY A 167 -9.97 24.95 4.20
CA GLY A 167 -9.43 25.96 5.12
C GLY A 167 -8.60 25.41 6.28
N TYR A 168 -8.26 24.11 6.28
CA TYR A 168 -7.34 23.55 7.26
C TYR A 168 -5.93 24.11 7.06
N LYS A 169 -5.27 24.40 8.18
CA LYS A 169 -3.83 24.65 8.20
C LYS A 169 -3.09 23.33 8.01
N VAL A 170 -2.24 23.23 7.00
CA VAL A 170 -1.51 22.00 6.73
C VAL A 170 -0.10 22.05 7.30
N ILE A 171 0.20 21.11 8.18
CA ILE A 171 1.52 20.94 8.77
C ILE A 171 2.12 19.63 8.28
N LEU A 172 3.32 19.71 7.71
CA LEU A 172 4.11 18.56 7.32
C LEU A 172 5.08 18.21 8.46
N LEU A 173 4.98 17.01 9.01
CA LEU A 173 5.78 16.54 10.14
C LEU A 173 6.49 15.23 9.76
N THR A 174 7.76 15.34 9.38
CA THR A 174 8.54 14.22 8.83
C THR A 174 9.68 13.79 9.75
N GLY A 175 10.08 12.52 9.61
CA GLY A 175 11.32 11.99 10.18
C GLY A 175 12.59 12.37 9.41
N ARG A 176 12.49 12.92 8.18
CA ARG A 176 13.65 13.45 7.45
C ARG A 176 14.38 14.49 8.29
N ARG A 177 15.70 14.51 8.18
CA ARG A 177 16.56 15.45 8.90
C ARG A 177 16.57 16.83 8.27
N GLU A 178 16.81 17.85 9.10
CA GLU A 178 16.82 19.26 8.73
C GLU A 178 17.81 19.59 7.59
N ASN A 179 18.94 18.89 7.50
CA ASN A 179 19.90 19.03 6.40
C ASN A 179 19.30 18.66 5.02
N HIS A 180 18.23 17.87 4.96
CA HIS A 180 17.50 17.54 3.73
C HIS A 180 16.35 18.51 3.40
N ARG A 181 16.21 19.63 4.13
CA ARG A 181 15.07 20.56 3.95
C ARG A 181 14.94 21.05 2.52
N VAL A 182 16.03 21.52 1.91
CA VAL A 182 16.00 22.13 0.58
C VAL A 182 15.49 21.12 -0.46
N VAL A 183 16.12 19.94 -0.54
CA VAL A 183 15.72 18.89 -1.48
C VAL A 183 14.31 18.37 -1.21
N THR A 184 13.89 18.28 0.06
CA THR A 184 12.53 17.87 0.44
C THR A 184 11.48 18.88 -0.05
N VAL A 185 11.73 20.18 0.11
CA VAL A 185 10.84 21.25 -0.38
C VAL A 185 10.74 21.23 -1.90
N GLU A 186 11.85 21.08 -2.60
CA GLU A 186 11.88 21.00 -4.06
C GLU A 186 11.14 19.77 -4.58
N ASN A 187 11.37 18.61 -3.98
CA ASN A 187 10.68 17.37 -4.34
C ASN A 187 9.16 17.50 -4.13
N LEU A 188 8.71 18.00 -2.96
CA LEU A 188 7.30 18.22 -2.68
C LEU A 188 6.64 19.13 -3.73
N ARG A 189 7.29 20.25 -4.07
CA ARG A 189 6.79 21.18 -5.09
C ARG A 189 6.71 20.53 -6.46
N ASN A 190 7.76 19.82 -6.88
CA ASN A 190 7.76 19.12 -8.17
C ASN A 190 6.70 18.01 -8.23
N ALA A 191 6.38 17.41 -7.09
CA ALA A 191 5.33 16.41 -6.95
C ALA A 191 3.91 17.02 -6.84
N GLY A 192 3.76 18.35 -6.85
CA GLY A 192 2.48 19.05 -6.85
C GLY A 192 1.97 19.49 -5.47
N PHE A 193 2.74 19.28 -4.40
CA PHE A 193 2.44 19.80 -3.07
C PHE A 193 2.95 21.24 -2.96
N HIS A 194 2.05 22.18 -2.71
CA HIS A 194 2.39 23.61 -2.59
C HIS A 194 1.67 24.24 -1.42
N ASN A 195 2.18 25.35 -0.88
CA ASN A 195 1.51 26.20 0.10
C ASN A 195 1.12 25.49 1.41
N TRP A 196 1.95 24.59 1.95
CA TRP A 196 1.78 24.13 3.35
C TRP A 196 2.10 25.27 4.31
N ASP A 197 1.53 25.24 5.51
CA ASP A 197 1.70 26.30 6.52
C ASP A 197 2.98 26.12 7.34
N LYS A 198 3.36 24.88 7.65
CA LYS A 198 4.58 24.57 8.41
C LYS A 198 5.20 23.26 7.90
N LEU A 199 6.53 23.23 7.79
CA LEU A 199 7.30 22.02 7.51
C LEU A 199 8.30 21.80 8.64
N ILE A 200 8.10 20.73 9.40
CA ILE A 200 8.90 20.34 10.55
C ILE A 200 9.71 19.10 10.18
N LEU A 201 11.02 19.26 10.13
CA LEU A 201 11.98 18.17 9.97
C LEU A 201 12.70 17.93 11.29
N ARG A 202 13.30 16.74 11.40
CA ARG A 202 14.03 16.31 12.58
C ARG A 202 15.35 17.07 12.70
N SER A 203 15.58 17.70 13.85
CA SER A 203 16.84 18.37 14.15
C SER A 203 17.88 17.36 14.67
N SER A 204 19.15 17.77 14.73
CA SER A 204 20.21 16.96 15.36
C SER A 204 19.94 16.67 16.84
N ASP A 205 19.26 17.59 17.53
CA ASP A 205 18.92 17.42 18.94
C ASP A 205 17.87 16.32 19.15
N ASP A 206 17.15 15.93 18.10
CA ASP A 206 16.12 14.89 18.12
C ASP A 206 16.64 13.51 17.65
N ASP A 207 17.90 13.39 17.22
CA ASP A 207 18.45 12.14 16.65
C ASP A 207 18.36 10.94 17.61
N HIS A 208 18.41 11.20 18.92
CA HIS A 208 18.32 10.16 19.95
C HIS A 208 16.89 9.73 20.28
N LYS A 209 15.88 10.43 19.77
CA LYS A 209 14.46 10.18 20.07
C LYS A 209 13.88 9.16 19.09
N THR A 210 12.97 8.30 19.57
CA THR A 210 12.12 7.50 18.67
C THR A 210 11.25 8.41 17.80
N ALA A 211 10.73 7.89 16.68
CA ALA A 211 9.83 8.67 15.84
C ALA A 211 8.57 9.08 16.62
N THR A 212 8.01 8.14 17.40
CA THR A 212 6.87 8.37 18.28
C THR A 212 7.11 9.53 19.25
N THR A 213 8.23 9.54 19.98
CA THR A 213 8.54 10.60 20.96
C THR A 213 8.72 11.96 20.27
N TYR A 214 9.56 12.04 19.24
CA TYR A 214 9.79 13.27 18.50
C TYR A 214 8.49 13.86 17.92
N LYS A 215 7.69 13.05 17.23
CA LYS A 215 6.45 13.53 16.60
C LYS A 215 5.42 13.95 17.65
N SER A 216 5.36 13.24 18.78
CA SER A 216 4.50 13.61 19.91
C SER A 216 4.86 14.98 20.48
N GLU A 217 6.14 15.24 20.73
CA GLU A 217 6.60 16.55 21.23
C GLU A 217 6.26 17.68 20.26
N LYS A 218 6.40 17.46 18.94
CA LYS A 218 6.02 18.45 17.94
C LYS A 218 4.52 18.70 17.88
N ARG A 219 3.68 17.69 18.11
CA ARG A 219 2.23 17.88 18.26
C ARG A 219 1.88 18.60 19.57
N ASP A 220 2.57 18.30 20.67
CA ASP A 220 2.38 19.00 21.94
C ASP A 220 2.73 20.50 21.82
N GLU A 221 3.80 20.84 21.08
CA GLU A 221 4.13 22.23 20.73
C GLU A 221 2.97 22.92 19.98
N MET A 222 2.37 22.26 18.98
CA MET A 222 1.23 22.80 18.24
C MET A 222 0.01 23.04 19.13
N VAL A 223 -0.31 22.09 20.03
CA VAL A 223 -1.43 22.25 20.97
C VAL A 223 -1.17 23.42 21.93
N LYS A 224 0.07 23.59 22.41
CA LYS A 224 0.46 24.74 23.24
C LYS A 224 0.38 26.07 22.48
N GLU A 225 0.64 26.07 21.17
CA GLU A 225 0.41 27.22 20.26
C GLU A 225 -1.10 27.49 20.00
N GLY A 226 -1.99 26.65 20.55
CA GLY A 226 -3.45 26.79 20.47
C GLY A 226 -4.07 26.17 19.23
N TYR A 227 -3.33 25.33 18.48
CA TYR A 227 -3.90 24.59 17.36
C TYR A 227 -4.78 23.42 17.82
N ARG A 228 -5.81 23.13 17.04
CA ARG A 228 -6.67 21.94 17.17
C ARG A 228 -6.27 20.96 16.08
N ILE A 229 -5.66 19.85 16.47
CA ILE A 229 -5.22 18.82 15.53
C ILE A 229 -6.43 17.97 15.16
N ARG A 230 -7.11 18.30 14.06
CA ARG A 230 -8.32 17.59 13.62
C ARG A 230 -7.98 16.26 12.96
N GLY A 231 -7.03 16.27 12.04
CA GLY A 231 -6.59 15.09 11.31
C GLY A 231 -5.08 14.89 11.36
N ASN A 232 -4.64 13.64 11.36
CA ASN A 232 -3.24 13.26 11.18
C ASN A 232 -3.15 12.04 10.26
N SER A 233 -2.46 12.18 9.14
CA SER A 233 -2.26 11.14 8.12
C SER A 233 -0.80 10.70 8.09
N GLY A 234 -0.56 9.41 8.23
CA GLY A 234 0.78 8.82 8.27
C GLY A 234 0.75 7.33 7.93
N ASP A 235 1.86 6.81 7.42
CA ASP A 235 2.01 5.40 7.05
C ASP A 235 2.56 4.54 8.20
N GLN A 236 2.98 5.15 9.31
CA GLN A 236 3.46 4.45 10.50
C GLN A 236 2.59 4.74 11.72
N TRP A 237 2.47 3.77 12.62
CA TRP A 237 1.80 4.03 13.91
C TRP A 237 2.55 5.05 14.77
N SER A 238 3.87 5.17 14.59
CA SER A 238 4.69 6.20 15.24
C SER A 238 4.38 7.64 14.77
N ASP A 239 3.69 7.80 13.63
CA ASP A 239 3.19 9.11 13.19
C ASP A 239 1.94 9.53 13.95
N LEU A 240 1.17 8.55 14.40
CA LEU A 240 -0.23 8.71 14.81
C LEU A 240 -0.41 8.62 16.32
N LEU A 241 0.41 7.80 17.00
CA LEU A 241 0.32 7.50 18.42
C LEU A 241 1.24 8.41 19.26
N GLY A 242 1.06 8.34 20.59
CA GLY A 242 1.82 9.10 21.59
C GLY A 242 1.00 10.21 22.25
N SER A 243 1.63 11.33 22.62
CA SER A 243 0.91 12.51 23.17
C SER A 243 0.40 13.44 22.07
N ALA A 244 -0.53 14.33 22.44
CA ALA A 244 -1.23 15.25 21.54
C ALA A 244 -1.69 14.59 20.22
N MET A 245 -2.36 13.45 20.35
CA MET A 245 -2.97 12.80 19.18
C MET A 245 -4.02 13.71 18.55
N SER A 246 -4.14 13.62 17.23
CA SER A 246 -5.25 14.23 16.49
C SER A 246 -6.60 13.70 16.96
N GLU A 247 -7.65 14.48 16.77
CA GLU A 247 -9.03 14.01 16.99
C GLU A 247 -9.37 12.77 16.15
N ARG A 248 -8.81 12.66 14.93
CA ARG A 248 -8.81 11.41 14.17
C ARG A 248 -7.51 11.17 13.40
N SER A 249 -6.99 9.96 13.51
CA SER A 249 -5.79 9.51 12.81
C SER A 249 -6.14 8.59 11.63
N PHE A 250 -5.35 8.69 10.56
CA PHE A 250 -5.54 7.97 9.30
C PHE A 250 -4.25 7.25 8.92
N LYS A 251 -4.24 5.93 9.13
CA LYS A 251 -3.10 5.05 8.84
C LYS A 251 -3.13 4.64 7.37
N LEU A 252 -2.10 5.03 6.62
CA LEU A 252 -1.87 4.57 5.25
C LEU A 252 -1.13 3.22 5.28
N PRO A 253 -1.35 2.33 4.30
CA PRO A 253 -0.64 1.07 4.23
C PRO A 253 0.84 1.26 3.90
N ASN A 254 1.71 0.57 4.63
CA ASN A 254 3.12 0.44 4.31
C ASN A 254 3.68 -0.90 4.84
N PRO A 255 3.70 -1.95 3.99
CA PRO A 255 4.28 -3.24 4.35
C PRO A 255 5.80 -3.31 4.17
N MET A 256 6.47 -2.25 3.71
CA MET A 256 7.89 -2.31 3.36
C MET A 256 8.80 -2.18 4.58
N TYR A 257 8.41 -1.42 5.58
CA TYR A 257 9.22 -1.19 6.78
C TYR A 257 8.37 -0.80 8.00
N TYR A 258 9.00 -0.89 9.17
CA TYR A 258 8.41 -0.50 10.45
C TYR A 258 9.29 0.53 11.16
N ILE A 259 8.66 1.58 11.68
CA ILE A 259 9.31 2.60 12.50
C ILE A 259 8.69 2.61 13.90
N PRO A 260 9.45 2.28 14.96
CA PRO A 260 8.99 2.31 16.35
C PRO A 260 8.77 3.74 16.92
#